data_AF-A0A9D7M0V7-F1
#
_entry.id   AF-A0A9D7M0V7-F1
#
_cell.length_a   1.000
_cell.length_b   1.000
_cell.length_c   1.000
_cell.angle_alpha   90.00
_cell.angle_beta   90.00
_cell.angle_gamma   90.00
#
_symmetry.space_group_name_H-M   'P 1'
#
loop_
_entity.id
_entity.type
_entity.pdbx_description
1 polymer ?
#
loop_
_entity_poly.entity_id
_entity_poly.type
_entity_poly.pdbx_seq_one_letter_code
_entity_poly.pdbx_strand_id
1 'polypeptide(L)'
;MLKTCLYGHSFHKSSDCPVCPVCESINNPKEGVFATIGAPARRALVAQGIYGIKDLSKWSKKELLKLHGVGPNAANKIEKIVTEAGYKLKTQ
;
A
#
# COMPACT_ATOMS: atom_id res chain seq x y z
N MET A 1 -20.42 -14.89 -5.50
CA MET A 1 -19.66 -16.04 -6.07
C MET A 1 -18.59 -16.48 -5.10
N LEU A 2 -18.46 -17.78 -4.85
CA LEU A 2 -17.35 -18.35 -4.10
C LEU A 2 -16.13 -18.39 -5.03
N LYS A 3 -15.04 -17.78 -4.60
CA LYS A 3 -13.75 -17.77 -5.33
C LYS A 3 -12.71 -18.48 -4.47
N THR A 4 -11.79 -19.18 -5.12
CA THR A 4 -10.65 -19.83 -4.45
C THR A 4 -9.36 -19.19 -4.96
N CYS A 5 -8.47 -18.79 -4.07
CA CYS A 5 -7.17 -18.26 -4.48
C CYS A 5 -6.16 -19.37 -4.76
N LEU A 6 -4.99 -19.01 -5.30
CA LEU A 6 -3.89 -19.94 -5.59
C LEU A 6 -3.37 -20.70 -4.34
N TYR A 7 -3.61 -20.17 -3.15
CA TYR A 7 -3.24 -20.79 -1.87
C TYR A 7 -4.37 -21.66 -1.27
N GLY A 8 -5.48 -21.86 -1.98
CA GLY A 8 -6.58 -22.72 -1.54
C GLY A 8 -7.59 -22.07 -0.59
N HIS A 9 -7.52 -20.77 -0.33
CA HIS A 9 -8.51 -20.09 0.51
C HIS A 9 -9.81 -19.84 -0.28
N SER A 10 -10.92 -20.35 0.24
CA SER A 10 -12.27 -20.12 -0.28
C SER A 10 -12.90 -18.87 0.35
N PHE A 11 -13.36 -17.93 -0.47
CA PHE A 11 -13.96 -16.67 0.02
C PHE A 11 -15.09 -16.18 -0.89
N HIS A 12 -16.04 -15.47 -0.29
CA HIS A 12 -17.14 -14.84 -1.01
C HIS A 12 -16.81 -13.39 -1.37
N LYS A 13 -16.93 -13.06 -2.66
CA LYS A 13 -16.77 -11.67 -3.10
C LYS A 13 -17.67 -11.37 -4.30
N SER A 14 -18.38 -10.25 -4.24
CA SER A 14 -19.17 -9.73 -5.36
C SER A 14 -18.34 -8.83 -6.29
N SER A 15 -17.23 -8.29 -5.80
CA SER A 15 -16.32 -7.45 -6.60
C SER A 15 -15.42 -8.29 -7.51
N ASP A 16 -15.03 -7.66 -8.62
CA ASP A 16 -14.09 -8.24 -9.58
C ASP A 16 -12.67 -8.39 -9.01
N CYS A 17 -12.25 -7.54 -8.05
CA CYS A 17 -10.83 -7.49 -7.67
C CYS A 17 -10.31 -8.88 -7.24
N PRO A 18 -9.22 -9.39 -7.84
CA PRO A 18 -8.73 -10.76 -7.70
C PRO A 18 -8.07 -11.05 -6.33
N VAL A 19 -8.17 -10.11 -5.39
CA VAL A 19 -7.51 -10.23 -4.10
C VAL A 19 -8.33 -11.07 -3.14
N CYS A 20 -7.67 -12.10 -2.63
CA CYS A 20 -8.16 -12.94 -1.55
C CYS A 20 -8.09 -12.18 -0.22
N PRO A 21 -9.22 -11.96 0.48
CA PRO A 21 -9.25 -11.27 1.76
C PRO A 21 -8.46 -12.01 2.84
N VAL A 22 -8.41 -13.35 2.78
CA VAL A 22 -7.66 -14.18 3.74
C VAL A 22 -6.15 -14.00 3.56
N CYS A 23 -5.64 -14.14 2.32
CA CYS A 23 -4.23 -13.89 2.03
C CYS A 23 -3.81 -12.46 2.41
N GLU A 24 -4.69 -11.48 2.14
CA GLU A 24 -4.41 -10.11 2.51
C GLU A 24 -4.29 -9.92 4.03
N SER A 25 -5.18 -10.52 4.82
CA SER A 25 -5.09 -10.49 6.28
C SER A 25 -3.79 -11.07 6.80
N ILE A 26 -3.30 -12.16 6.20
CA ILE A 26 -2.02 -12.80 6.57
C ILE A 26 -0.83 -11.91 6.22
N ASN A 27 -0.85 -11.29 5.04
CA ASN A 27 0.27 -10.52 4.50
C ASN A 27 0.26 -9.03 4.92
N ASN A 28 -0.56 -8.64 5.91
CA ASN A 28 -0.56 -7.28 6.42
C ASN A 28 0.71 -7.05 7.26
N PRO A 29 1.55 -6.08 6.88
CA PRO A 29 2.70 -5.71 7.70
C PRO A 29 2.19 -5.16 9.04
N LYS A 30 2.74 -5.68 10.14
CA LYS A 30 2.36 -5.29 11.50
C LYS A 30 3.00 -3.98 11.96
N GLU A 31 4.04 -3.55 11.26
CA GLU A 31 4.87 -2.41 11.62
C GLU A 31 5.35 -1.63 10.39
N GLY A 32 5.74 -0.36 10.61
CA GLY A 32 6.25 0.53 9.57
C GLY A 32 5.17 1.24 8.73
N VAL A 33 5.61 1.94 7.69
CA VAL A 33 4.75 2.80 6.85
C VAL A 33 3.56 2.05 6.25
N PHE A 34 3.78 0.80 5.84
CA PHE A 34 2.78 -0.03 5.17
C PHE A 34 1.69 -0.57 6.11
N ALA A 35 1.92 -0.57 7.42
CA ALA A 35 0.93 -0.96 8.44
C ALA A 35 -0.11 0.16 8.67
N THR A 36 0.29 1.42 8.48
CA THR A 36 -0.56 2.59 8.77
C THR A 36 -1.43 3.04 7.59
N ILE A 37 -1.15 2.53 6.39
CA ILE A 37 -1.89 2.82 5.15
C ILE A 37 -2.79 1.64 4.76
N GLY A 38 -3.91 1.95 4.11
CA GLY A 38 -4.84 0.92 3.65
C GLY A 38 -4.23 -0.01 2.60
N ALA A 39 -4.79 -1.21 2.50
CA ALA A 39 -4.45 -2.19 1.46
C ALA A 39 -4.34 -1.61 0.03
N PRO A 40 -5.26 -0.75 -0.48
CA PRO A 40 -5.12 -0.19 -1.83
C PRO A 40 -3.86 0.66 -1.99
N ALA A 41 -3.53 1.50 -1.01
CA ALA A 41 -2.33 2.33 -1.06
C ALA A 41 -1.05 1.49 -0.98
N ARG A 42 -1.01 0.50 -0.08
CA ARG A 42 0.14 -0.43 0.02
C ARG A 42 0.37 -1.16 -1.30
N ARG A 43 -0.69 -1.71 -1.92
CA ARG A 43 -0.58 -2.42 -3.21
C ARG A 43 -0.09 -1.49 -4.32
N ALA A 44 -0.58 -0.26 -4.35
CA ALA A 44 -0.15 0.73 -5.33
C ALA A 44 1.36 1.05 -5.19
N LEU A 45 1.85 1.21 -3.96
CA LEU A 45 3.28 1.41 -3.70
C LEU A 45 4.12 0.21 -4.16
N VAL A 46 3.73 -1.01 -3.77
CA VAL A 46 4.43 -2.24 -4.16
C VAL A 46 4.43 -2.44 -5.68
N ALA A 47 3.32 -2.11 -6.36
CA ALA A 47 3.23 -2.17 -7.82
C ALA A 47 4.17 -1.17 -8.52
N GLN A 48 4.61 -0.12 -7.82
CA GLN A 48 5.63 0.82 -8.29
C GLN A 48 7.04 0.46 -7.81
N GLY A 49 7.22 -0.71 -7.17
CA GLY A 49 8.51 -1.15 -6.63
C GLY A 49 8.95 -0.42 -5.35
N ILE A 50 8.00 0.18 -4.62
CA ILE A 50 8.28 0.88 -3.37
C ILE A 50 8.10 -0.10 -2.21
N TYR A 51 9.22 -0.53 -1.62
CA TYR A 51 9.24 -1.50 -0.52
C TYR A 51 9.66 -0.91 0.82
N GLY A 52 10.01 0.38 0.87
CA GLY A 52 10.45 1.01 2.10
C GLY A 52 10.58 2.53 2.02
N ILE A 53 11.01 3.11 3.14
CA ILE A 53 11.18 4.56 3.33
C ILE A 53 12.20 5.13 2.34
N LYS A 54 13.28 4.41 2.07
CA LYS A 54 14.32 4.82 1.12
C LYS A 54 13.81 4.92 -0.32
N ASP A 55 12.89 4.04 -0.71
CA ASP A 55 12.23 4.13 -2.00
C ASP A 55 11.23 5.27 -2.00
N LEU A 56 10.45 5.44 -0.94
CA LEU A 56 9.53 6.56 -0.80
C LEU A 56 10.21 7.92 -0.95
N SER A 57 11.46 8.08 -0.48
CA SER A 57 12.24 9.30 -0.69
C SER A 57 12.53 9.64 -2.16
N LYS A 58 12.47 8.66 -3.06
CA LYS A 58 12.63 8.89 -4.51
C LYS A 58 11.35 9.42 -5.15
N TRP A 59 10.22 9.32 -4.45
CA TRP A 59 8.89 9.71 -4.92
C TRP A 59 8.43 11.01 -4.28
N SER A 60 7.65 11.76 -5.03
CA SER A 60 7.08 13.03 -4.60
C SER A 60 5.63 12.82 -4.14
N LYS A 61 5.13 13.66 -3.22
CA LYS A 61 3.73 13.57 -2.75
C LYS A 61 2.71 13.60 -3.91
N LYS A 62 2.96 14.43 -4.93
CA LYS A 62 2.14 14.50 -6.15
C LYS A 62 2.16 13.20 -6.94
N GLU A 63 3.32 12.54 -7.04
CA GLU A 63 3.45 11.26 -7.75
C GLU A 63 2.72 10.15 -7.01
N LEU A 64 2.84 10.13 -5.67
CA LEU A 64 2.09 9.21 -4.82
C LEU A 64 0.58 9.38 -5.01
N LEU A 65 0.07 10.62 -5.05
CA LEU A 65 -1.35 10.92 -5.29
C LEU A 65 -1.86 10.51 -6.67
N LYS A 66 -0.97 10.37 -7.67
CA LYS A 66 -1.35 9.87 -9.00
C LYS A 66 -1.53 8.35 -9.02
N LEU A 67 -1.05 7.64 -8.01
CA LEU A 67 -1.17 6.19 -7.93
C LEU A 67 -2.60 5.79 -7.58
N HIS A 68 -3.21 4.96 -8.43
CA HIS A 68 -4.54 4.46 -8.21
C HIS A 68 -4.60 3.65 -6.90
N GLY A 69 -5.34 4.17 -5.92
CA GLY A 69 -5.45 3.59 -4.57
C GLY A 69 -4.71 4.35 -3.47
N VAL A 70 -3.88 5.36 -3.81
CA VAL A 70 -3.24 6.25 -2.83
C VAL A 70 -4.01 7.56 -2.74
N GLY A 71 -4.74 7.74 -1.64
CA GLY A 71 -5.46 8.99 -1.36
C GLY A 71 -4.62 10.00 -0.56
N PRO A 72 -5.14 11.22 -0.36
CA PRO A 72 -4.47 12.28 0.41
C PRO A 72 -4.14 11.88 1.85
N ASN A 73 -5.00 11.08 2.49
CA ASN A 73 -4.72 10.58 3.84
C ASN A 73 -3.48 9.66 3.86
N ALA A 74 -3.36 8.75 2.90
CA ALA A 74 -2.20 7.86 2.79
C ALA A 74 -0.92 8.64 2.48
N ALA A 75 -0.99 9.60 1.54
CA ALA A 75 0.15 10.45 1.19
C ALA A 75 0.66 11.26 2.39
N ASN A 76 -0.23 11.85 3.19
CA ASN A 76 0.15 12.58 4.41
C ASN A 76 0.80 11.68 5.47
N LYS A 77 0.27 10.46 5.68
CA LYS A 77 0.87 9.49 6.62
C LYS A 77 2.28 9.08 6.17
N ILE A 78 2.45 8.79 4.88
CA ILE A 78 3.75 8.47 4.27
C ILE A 78 4.73 9.61 4.53
N GLU A 79 4.36 10.85 4.20
CA GLU A 79 5.21 12.03 4.41
C GLU A 79 5.64 12.18 5.87
N LYS A 80 4.70 12.01 6.81
CA LYS A 80 5.00 12.06 8.24
C LYS A 80 6.01 10.97 8.64
N ILE A 81 5.78 9.73 8.24
CA ILE A 81 6.62 8.58 8.64
C ILE A 81 8.01 8.67 8.03
N VAL A 82 8.11 9.11 6.76
CA VAL A 82 9.39 9.35 6.09
C VAL A 82 10.17 10.45 6.83
N THR A 83 9.48 11.52 7.25
CA THR A 83 10.08 12.62 8.03
C THR A 83 10.50 12.18 9.44
N GLU A 84 9.67 11.39 10.14
CA GLU A 84 9.98 10.82 11.46
C GLU A 84 11.20 9.89 11.40
N ALA A 85 11.41 9.22 10.27
CA ALA A 85 12.59 8.40 10.03
C ALA A 85 13.84 9.20 9.58
N GLY A 86 13.75 10.54 9.51
CA GLY A 86 14.86 11.42 9.09
C GLY A 86 15.03 11.55 7.57
N TYR A 87 14.09 11.01 6.79
CA TYR A 87 14.08 11.10 5.34
C TYR A 87 13.12 12.20 4.87
N LYS A 88 13.21 12.58 3.60
CA LYS A 88 12.21 13.48 2.97
C LYS A 88 11.73 12.86 1.67
N LEU A 89 10.47 13.14 1.32
CA LEU A 89 9.97 12.85 -0.02
C LEU A 89 10.68 13.76 -1.03
N LYS A 90 10.72 13.32 -2.28
CA LYS A 90 11.26 14.13 -3.36
C LYS A 90 10.44 15.41 -3.48
N THR A 91 11.11 16.55 -3.45
CA THR A 91 10.51 17.85 -3.71
C THR A 91 10.27 17.96 -5.22
N GLN A 92 9.00 17.94 -5.64
CA GLN A 92 8.57 18.13 -7.04
C GLN A 92 7.75 19.40 -7.23
#